data_AF-A0A9X2YKX0-F1
#
_entry.id   AF-A0A9X2YKX0-F1
#
_cell.length_a   1.000
_cell.length_b   1.000
_cell.length_c   1.000
_cell.angle_alpha   90.00
_cell.angle_beta   90.00
_cell.angle_gamma   90.00
#
_symmetry.space_group_name_H-M   'P 1'
#
loop_
_entity.id
_entity.type
_entity.pdbx_description
1 polymer ?
#
loop_
_entity_poly.entity_id
_entity_poly.type
_entity_poly.pdbx_seq_one_letter_code
_entity_poly.pdbx_strand_id
1 'polypeptide(L)'
;MKKLSVTSALAAGGVALSLSVGAGVASADPIVDSTCSFEQVVAAANAQGPMAARFISNPQQQAGLRQFLASPPGQRQQMANQIRSAPSNAVFLPTIETVFNVCNNY
;
A
#
# COMPACT_ATOMS: atom_id res chain seq x y z
N MET A 1 23.86 -25.63 -45.84
CA MET A 1 24.80 -25.84 -44.71
C MET A 1 24.84 -24.59 -43.85
N LYS A 2 24.37 -24.67 -42.59
CA LYS A 2 24.82 -23.95 -41.39
C LYS A 2 23.79 -24.20 -40.29
N LYS A 3 24.09 -25.20 -39.46
CA LYS A 3 23.41 -25.48 -38.20
C LYS A 3 23.86 -24.41 -37.21
N LEU A 4 22.93 -23.71 -36.57
CA LEU A 4 23.19 -23.02 -35.31
C LEU A 4 22.18 -23.55 -34.29
N SER A 5 22.62 -24.59 -33.59
CA SER A 5 22.10 -24.97 -32.29
C SER A 5 22.71 -24.00 -31.28
N VAL A 6 21.85 -23.24 -30.59
CA VAL A 6 22.21 -22.59 -29.33
C VAL A 6 21.14 -23.00 -28.32
N THR A 7 21.45 -24.09 -27.61
CA THR A 7 20.83 -24.46 -26.35
C THR A 7 21.40 -23.56 -25.27
N SER A 8 20.57 -22.66 -24.74
CA SER A 8 20.83 -21.99 -23.46
C SER A 8 19.71 -22.38 -22.51
N ALA A 9 20.03 -23.36 -21.66
CA ALA A 9 19.27 -23.65 -20.46
C ALA A 9 19.43 -22.47 -19.49
N LEU A 10 18.33 -21.79 -19.16
CA LEU A 10 18.27 -20.91 -18.00
C LEU A 10 17.39 -21.58 -16.93
N ALA A 11 18.10 -21.96 -15.87
CA ALA A 11 17.71 -22.22 -14.51
C ALA A 11 16.25 -21.94 -14.09
N ALA A 12 15.71 -22.91 -13.35
CA ALA A 12 14.55 -22.76 -12.49
C ALA A 12 14.77 -21.71 -11.40
N GLY A 13 13.68 -21.06 -10.99
CA GLY A 13 13.58 -20.36 -9.71
C GLY A 13 13.38 -18.85 -9.83
N GLY A 14 12.14 -18.40 -9.75
CA GLY A 14 11.81 -16.99 -9.65
C GLY A 14 10.39 -16.72 -10.11
N VAL A 15 9.48 -16.62 -9.16
CA VAL A 15 8.06 -16.31 -9.36
C VAL A 15 7.91 -15.05 -10.22
N ALA A 16 7.49 -15.21 -11.48
CA ALA A 16 7.02 -14.11 -12.31
C ALA A 16 5.58 -13.77 -11.90
N LEU A 17 5.41 -13.00 -10.81
CA LEU A 17 4.15 -12.32 -10.54
C LEU A 17 4.07 -11.08 -11.42
N SER A 18 3.78 -11.31 -12.70
CA SER A 18 3.31 -10.27 -13.62
C SER A 18 1.87 -9.89 -13.24
N LEU A 19 1.70 -9.26 -12.09
CA LEU A 19 0.45 -8.60 -11.71
C LEU A 19 0.54 -7.15 -12.17
N SER A 20 0.55 -6.94 -13.49
CA SER A 20 0.02 -5.69 -14.03
C SER A 20 -1.51 -5.73 -13.86
N VAL A 21 -1.97 -5.65 -12.61
CA VAL A 21 -3.31 -5.14 -12.34
C VAL A 21 -3.21 -3.67 -12.66
N GLY A 22 -3.48 -3.35 -13.94
CA GLY A 22 -3.98 -2.04 -14.27
C GLY A 22 -5.22 -1.84 -13.43
N ALA A 23 -5.08 -1.18 -12.29
CA ALA A 23 -6.20 -0.57 -11.62
C ALA A 23 -6.72 0.46 -12.63
N GLY A 24 -7.68 0.03 -13.45
CA GLY A 24 -8.62 0.97 -14.03
C GLY A 24 -9.06 1.84 -12.87
N VAL A 25 -8.86 3.14 -13.00
CA VAL A 25 -9.31 4.15 -12.05
C VAL A 25 -10.85 4.18 -12.02
N ALA A 26 -11.47 3.08 -11.61
CA ALA A 26 -12.69 3.19 -10.84
C ALA A 26 -12.31 4.05 -9.64
N SER A 27 -13.11 5.07 -9.32
CA SER A 27 -12.91 5.96 -8.18
C SER A 27 -13.04 5.20 -6.86
N ALA A 28 -12.13 4.27 -6.62
CA ALA A 28 -11.94 3.48 -5.44
C ALA A 28 -11.20 4.37 -4.43
N ASP A 29 -11.70 4.42 -3.21
CA ASP A 29 -11.06 5.18 -2.14
C ASP A 29 -9.73 4.45 -1.83
N PRO A 30 -8.56 5.05 -2.13
CA PRO A 30 -7.30 4.34 -2.06
C PRO A 30 -6.96 3.86 -0.64
N ILE A 31 -7.60 4.43 0.38
CA ILE A 31 -7.48 4.01 1.77
C ILE A 31 -8.35 2.78 2.03
N VAL A 32 -9.59 2.75 1.55
CA VAL A 32 -10.56 1.66 1.82
C VAL A 32 -10.23 0.41 1.00
N ASP A 33 -9.94 0.60 -0.27
CA ASP A 33 -9.72 -0.48 -1.24
C ASP A 33 -8.25 -0.95 -1.30
N SER A 34 -7.39 -0.40 -0.44
CA SER A 34 -5.97 -0.78 -0.40
C SER A 34 -5.77 -2.26 -0.10
N THR A 35 -4.85 -2.86 -0.84
CA THR A 35 -4.33 -4.22 -0.62
C THR A 35 -2.99 -4.23 0.10
N CYS A 36 -2.49 -3.08 0.52
CA CYS A 36 -1.16 -2.98 1.12
C CYS A 36 -1.08 -3.71 2.46
N SER A 37 0.03 -4.42 2.68
CA SER A 37 0.36 -4.96 3.99
C SER A 37 0.87 -3.87 4.93
N PHE A 38 0.93 -4.18 6.23
CA PHE A 38 1.44 -3.27 7.24
C PHE A 38 2.85 -2.76 6.92
N GLU A 39 3.76 -3.66 6.52
CA GLU A 39 5.15 -3.30 6.20
C GLU A 39 5.24 -2.36 5.00
N GLN A 40 4.40 -2.57 3.97
CA GLN A 40 4.35 -1.72 2.79
C GLN A 40 3.89 -0.30 3.11
N VAL A 41 2.86 -0.17 3.96
CA VAL A 41 2.39 1.14 4.44
C VAL A 41 3.48 1.83 5.27
N VAL A 42 4.19 1.09 6.12
CA VAL A 42 5.29 1.63 6.93
C VAL A 42 6.44 2.11 6.04
N ALA A 43 6.87 1.29 5.08
CA ALA A 43 7.93 1.65 4.15
C ALA A 43 7.56 2.87 3.30
N ALA A 44 6.34 2.90 2.75
CA ALA A 44 5.84 4.03 1.97
C ALA A 44 5.79 5.32 2.80
N ALA A 45 5.29 5.27 4.03
CA ALA A 45 5.26 6.43 4.91
C ALA A 45 6.67 6.91 5.30
N ASN A 46 7.63 6.03 5.50
CA ASN A 46 9.02 6.44 5.71
C ASN A 46 9.59 7.15 4.47
N ALA A 47 9.24 6.70 3.26
CA ALA A 47 9.66 7.31 2.00
C ALA A 47 9.00 8.68 1.73
N GLN A 48 7.76 8.90 2.21
CA GLN A 48 7.10 10.21 2.11
C GLN A 48 7.71 11.28 3.01
N GLY A 49 8.50 10.87 4.00
CA GLY A 49 9.29 11.76 4.85
C GLY A 49 8.95 11.70 6.33
N PRO A 50 9.66 12.50 7.15
CA PRO A 50 9.66 12.33 8.61
C PRO A 50 8.30 12.57 9.26
N MET A 51 7.48 13.49 8.73
CA MET A 51 6.13 13.75 9.28
C MET A 51 5.21 12.52 9.13
N ALA A 52 5.22 11.87 7.96
CA ALA A 52 4.45 10.66 7.69
C ALA A 52 4.94 9.50 8.56
N ALA A 53 6.26 9.32 8.64
CA ALA A 53 6.88 8.33 9.52
C ALA A 53 6.48 8.54 10.98
N ARG A 54 6.44 9.79 11.47
CA ARG A 54 6.04 10.11 12.85
C ARG A 54 4.59 9.71 13.15
N PHE A 55 3.68 9.88 12.19
CA PHE A 55 2.28 9.50 12.34
C PHE A 55 2.13 8.00 12.64
N ILE A 56 2.81 7.14 11.88
CA ILE A 56 2.80 5.68 12.04
C ILE A 56 3.83 5.14 13.06
N SER A 57 4.63 6.00 13.70
CA SER A 57 5.66 5.58 14.67
C SER A 57 5.11 5.26 16.07
N ASN A 58 3.94 5.79 16.43
CA ASN A 58 3.35 5.59 17.76
C ASN A 58 2.71 4.19 17.87
N PRO A 59 2.98 3.38 18.92
CA PRO A 59 2.41 2.04 19.08
C PRO A 59 0.88 1.96 18.96
N GLN A 60 0.16 2.98 19.46
CA GLN A 60 -1.30 3.04 19.32
C GLN A 60 -1.73 3.23 17.85
N GLN A 61 -1.00 4.05 17.09
CA GLN A 61 -1.27 4.26 15.66
C GLN A 61 -0.92 3.01 14.85
N GLN A 62 0.15 2.29 15.22
CA GLN A 62 0.49 1.01 14.59
C GLN A 62 -0.58 -0.06 14.84
N ALA A 63 -1.10 -0.15 16.07
CA ALA A 63 -2.20 -1.05 16.39
C ALA A 63 -3.46 -0.69 15.58
N GLY A 64 -3.80 0.60 15.51
CA GLY A 64 -4.90 1.11 14.70
C GLY A 64 -4.74 0.80 13.21
N LEU A 65 -3.52 0.97 12.67
CA LEU A 65 -3.20 0.65 11.29
C LEU A 65 -3.34 -0.86 11.02
N ARG A 66 -2.82 -1.73 11.90
CA ARG A 66 -2.99 -3.18 11.75
C ARG A 66 -4.46 -3.58 11.78
N GLN A 67 -5.23 -3.00 12.70
CA GLN A 67 -6.67 -3.24 12.78
C GLN A 67 -7.38 -2.77 11.51
N PHE A 68 -7.04 -1.59 11.00
CA PHE A 68 -7.59 -1.05 9.76
C PHE A 68 -7.32 -1.99 8.59
N LEU A 69 -6.06 -2.42 8.41
CA LEU A 69 -5.67 -3.33 7.33
C LEU A 69 -6.30 -4.72 7.47
N ALA A 70 -6.52 -5.21 8.69
CA ALA A 70 -7.20 -6.48 8.94
C ALA A 70 -8.74 -6.40 8.78
N SER A 71 -9.32 -5.20 8.78
CA SER A 71 -10.76 -4.99 8.67
C SER A 71 -11.26 -5.20 7.23
N PRO A 72 -12.48 -5.71 7.01
CA PRO A 72 -13.11 -5.75 5.70
C PRO A 72 -13.41 -4.33 5.17
N PRO A 73 -13.58 -4.14 3.84
CA PRO A 73 -13.74 -2.82 3.22
C PRO A 73 -14.83 -1.93 3.84
N GLY A 74 -16.01 -2.50 4.16
CA GLY A 74 -17.08 -1.74 4.82
C GLY A 74 -16.70 -1.18 6.19
N GLN A 75 -15.92 -1.93 6.97
CA GLN A 75 -15.42 -1.46 8.27
C GLN A 75 -14.30 -0.43 8.09
N ARG A 76 -13.41 -0.62 7.11
CA ARG A 76 -12.41 0.39 6.75
C ARG A 76 -13.05 1.72 6.37
N GLN A 77 -14.15 1.70 5.61
CA GLN A 77 -14.85 2.92 5.21
C GLN A 77 -15.42 3.67 6.42
N GLN A 78 -15.98 2.95 7.40
CA GLN A 78 -16.42 3.55 8.66
C GLN A 78 -15.26 4.18 9.43
N MET A 79 -14.14 3.47 9.57
CA MET A 79 -12.94 3.98 10.24
C MET A 79 -12.35 5.19 9.51
N ALA A 80 -12.27 5.16 8.17
CA ALA A 80 -11.80 6.27 7.36
C ALA A 80 -12.68 7.51 7.52
N ASN A 81 -14.01 7.33 7.55
CA ASN A 81 -14.95 8.42 7.78
C ASN A 81 -14.80 9.02 9.20
N GLN A 82 -14.57 8.19 10.21
CA GLN A 82 -14.28 8.67 11.56
C GLN A 82 -13.00 9.52 11.58
N ILE A 83 -11.93 9.04 10.95
CA ILE A 83 -10.66 9.78 10.86
C ILE A 83 -10.85 11.11 10.11
N ARG A 84 -11.59 11.12 8.98
CA ARG A 84 -11.88 12.32 8.18
C ARG A 84 -12.78 13.32 8.90
N SER A 85 -13.70 12.85 9.74
CA SER A 85 -14.63 13.69 10.49
C SER A 85 -13.97 14.49 11.62
N ALA A 86 -12.78 14.07 12.09
CA ALA A 86 -12.04 14.77 13.12
C ALA A 86 -11.18 15.90 12.53
N PRO A 87 -11.44 17.18 12.84
CA PRO A 87 -10.72 18.31 12.24
C PRO A 87 -9.22 18.33 12.60
N SER A 88 -8.83 17.74 13.73
CA SER A 88 -7.42 17.55 14.12
C SER A 88 -6.63 16.69 13.13
N ASN A 89 -7.30 15.87 12.32
CA ASN A 89 -6.65 14.96 11.38
C ASN A 89 -6.46 15.57 10.00
N ALA A 90 -7.11 16.70 9.69
CA ALA A 90 -7.14 17.30 8.36
C ALA A 90 -5.73 17.55 7.77
N VAL A 91 -4.76 17.91 8.61
CA VAL A 91 -3.36 18.13 8.20
C VAL A 91 -2.65 16.85 7.74
N PHE A 92 -3.08 15.68 8.22
CA PHE A 92 -2.46 14.40 7.92
C PHE A 92 -3.15 13.65 6.77
N LEU A 93 -4.43 13.94 6.49
CA LEU A 93 -5.21 13.24 5.46
C LEU A 93 -4.51 13.16 4.09
N PRO A 94 -3.95 14.26 3.53
CA PRO A 94 -3.29 14.19 2.22
C PRO A 94 -2.06 13.29 2.23
N THR A 95 -1.33 13.27 3.36
CA THR A 95 -0.15 12.42 3.53
C THR A 95 -0.56 10.95 3.60
N ILE A 96 -1.62 10.63 4.35
CA ILE A 96 -2.17 9.28 4.48
C ILE A 96 -2.65 8.78 3.11
N GLU A 97 -3.44 9.58 2.40
CA GLU A 97 -3.90 9.24 1.04
C GLU A 97 -2.73 8.97 0.10
N THR A 98 -1.69 9.80 0.14
CA THR A 98 -0.48 9.61 -0.67
C THR A 98 0.22 8.29 -0.32
N VAL A 99 0.39 7.98 0.97
CA VAL A 99 0.98 6.70 1.43
C VAL A 99 0.19 5.52 0.89
N PHE A 100 -1.14 5.53 1.03
CA PHE A 100 -2.00 4.44 0.56
C PHE A 100 -2.06 4.33 -0.97
N ASN A 101 -1.89 5.43 -1.69
CA ASN A 101 -1.77 5.43 -3.15
C ASN A 101 -0.48 4.76 -3.63
N VAL A 102 0.64 4.93 -2.93
CA VAL A 102 1.95 4.44 -3.39
C VAL A 102 2.41 3.17 -2.69
N CYS A 103 1.76 2.71 -1.63
CA CYS A 103 2.27 1.62 -0.79
C CYS A 103 2.48 0.29 -1.51
N ASN A 104 1.75 0.01 -2.59
CA ASN A 104 1.97 -1.20 -3.40
C ASN A 104 3.32 -1.22 -4.14
N ASN A 105 4.07 -0.10 -4.16
CA ASN A 105 5.41 -0.01 -4.74
C ASN A 105 6.52 -0.30 -3.72
N TYR A 106 6.17 -0.57 -2.47
CA TYR A 106 7.05 -0.92 -1.37
C TYR A 106 6.74 -2.34 -0.90
#